data_AF-A0A962WS08-F1
#
_entry.id   AF-A0A962WS08-F1
#
_cell.length_a   1.000
_cell.length_b   1.000
_cell.length_c   1.000
_cell.angle_alpha   90.00
_cell.angle_beta   90.00
_cell.angle_gamma   90.00
#
_symmetry.space_group_name_H-M   'P 1'
#
loop_
_entity.id
_entity.type
_entity.pdbx_description
1 polymer ?
#
loop_
_entity_poly.entity_id
_entity_poly.type
_entity_poly.pdbx_seq_one_letter_code
_entity_poly.pdbx_strand_id
1 'polypeptide(L)'
;MKIASTLLLIPVVALAQAPGAGMDRGKMLEQMKQSMLPMMEQSLPEMEKTRQCVQASKNSADLNECAENMRAFQQKMMAGMKPPPGARPPAGEGQPGAPGAGKAMPPPPKPQEIEWSEKKRDEIVQGLDISIKQATAMKGCLQSSNTPEQMDSCMEQAGLGPKRPE
;
A
#
# COMPACT_ATOMS: atom_id res chain seq x y z
N MET A 1 -61.47 -46.40 -9.95
CA MET A 1 -60.37 -46.96 -10.78
C MET A 1 -59.84 -45.83 -11.65
N LYS A 2 -58.55 -45.59 -11.92
CA LYS A 2 -57.25 -46.03 -11.41
C LYS A 2 -56.25 -45.05 -12.08
N ILE A 3 -55.58 -44.23 -11.27
CA ILE A 3 -54.19 -43.70 -11.33
C ILE A 3 -53.50 -43.49 -12.70
N ALA A 4 -52.95 -42.28 -12.92
CA ALA A 4 -51.54 -42.02 -13.31
C ALA A 4 -51.38 -40.50 -13.56
N SER A 5 -50.76 -39.75 -12.64
CA SER A 5 -49.31 -39.51 -12.59
C SER A 5 -48.76 -38.75 -13.79
N THR A 6 -48.61 -37.42 -13.64
CA THR A 6 -47.39 -36.73 -14.11
C THR A 6 -47.03 -35.62 -13.12
N LEU A 7 -46.22 -35.99 -12.12
CA LEU A 7 -45.27 -35.05 -11.53
C LEU A 7 -44.25 -34.67 -12.61
N LEU A 8 -44.10 -33.39 -12.91
CA LEU A 8 -42.80 -32.84 -13.26
C LEU A 8 -42.60 -31.57 -12.45
N LEU A 9 -42.06 -31.82 -11.26
CA LEU A 9 -41.35 -30.85 -10.43
C LEU A 9 -40.34 -30.13 -11.31
N ILE A 10 -40.58 -28.84 -11.56
CA ILE A 10 -39.56 -27.95 -12.07
C ILE A 10 -38.48 -27.89 -10.98
N PRO A 11 -37.23 -28.31 -11.24
CA PRO A 11 -36.15 -28.00 -10.32
C PRO A 11 -35.99 -26.49 -10.36
N VAL A 12 -36.45 -25.81 -9.31
CA VAL A 12 -36.01 -24.46 -9.01
C VAL A 12 -34.51 -24.59 -8.79
N VAL A 13 -33.75 -24.28 -9.83
CA VAL A 13 -32.30 -24.11 -9.73
C VAL A 13 -32.13 -22.89 -8.83
N ALA A 14 -32.04 -23.15 -7.53
CA ALA A 14 -31.49 -22.21 -6.59
C ALA A 14 -30.03 -21.99 -7.04
N LEU A 15 -29.79 -20.94 -7.82
CA LEU A 15 -28.50 -20.29 -7.90
C LEU A 15 -28.21 -19.71 -6.51
N ALA A 16 -27.86 -20.58 -5.56
CA ALA A 16 -27.24 -20.19 -4.32
C ALA A 16 -25.84 -19.71 -4.70
N GLN A 17 -25.81 -18.40 -4.97
CA GLN A 17 -24.64 -17.55 -5.08
C GLN A 17 -23.60 -18.06 -4.08
N ALA A 18 -22.43 -18.49 -4.57
CA ALA A 18 -21.31 -18.77 -3.69
C ALA A 18 -21.12 -17.53 -2.82
N PRO A 19 -21.11 -17.63 -1.48
CA PRO A 19 -20.74 -16.50 -0.68
C PRO A 19 -19.26 -16.26 -0.98
N GLY A 20 -19.00 -15.28 -1.84
CA GLY A 20 -17.75 -14.55 -1.79
C GLY A 20 -17.72 -13.95 -0.40
N ALA A 21 -17.14 -14.68 0.55
CA ALA A 21 -16.88 -14.21 1.90
C ALA A 21 -15.83 -13.11 1.77
N GLY A 22 -16.29 -11.90 1.42
CA GLY A 22 -15.51 -10.70 1.59
C GLY A 22 -14.99 -10.69 3.02
N MET A 23 -13.69 -10.41 3.17
CA MET A 23 -13.08 -10.32 4.48
C MET A 23 -13.88 -9.32 5.32
N ASP A 24 -14.26 -9.73 6.53
CA ASP A 24 -14.96 -8.87 7.49
C ASP A 24 -14.16 -7.56 7.69
N ARG A 25 -14.82 -6.40 7.60
CA ARG A 25 -14.15 -5.09 7.67
C ARG A 25 -13.47 -4.87 9.02
N GLY A 26 -14.01 -5.43 10.10
CA GLY A 26 -13.38 -5.41 11.42
C GLY A 26 -12.08 -6.20 11.43
N LYS A 27 -12.08 -7.41 10.87
CA LYS A 27 -10.85 -8.21 10.67
C LYS A 27 -9.82 -7.51 9.79
N MET A 28 -10.27 -6.80 8.74
CA MET A 28 -9.37 -6.01 7.90
C MET A 28 -8.72 -4.87 8.70
N LEU A 29 -9.48 -4.13 9.51
CA LEU A 29 -8.92 -3.07 10.37
C LEU A 29 -7.87 -3.63 11.34
N GLU A 30 -8.17 -4.75 12.01
CA GLU A 30 -7.22 -5.39 12.93
C GLU A 30 -5.96 -5.88 12.21
N GLN A 31 -6.10 -6.47 11.02
CA GLN A 31 -4.96 -6.85 10.19
C GLN A 31 -4.14 -5.62 9.75
N MET A 32 -4.79 -4.52 9.37
CA MET A 32 -4.11 -3.27 9.03
C MET A 32 -3.35 -2.72 10.22
N LYS A 33 -3.95 -2.68 11.42
CA LYS A 33 -3.26 -2.28 12.65
C LYS A 33 -2.01 -3.12 12.88
N GLN A 34 -2.14 -4.44 12.84
CA GLN A 34 -1.04 -5.38 13.12
C GLN A 34 0.10 -5.27 12.09
N SER A 35 -0.21 -5.00 10.83
CA SER A 35 0.80 -4.94 9.76
C SER A 35 1.36 -3.53 9.54
N MET A 36 0.52 -2.50 9.59
CA MET A 36 0.90 -1.14 9.24
C MET A 36 1.43 -0.33 10.43
N LEU A 37 0.87 -0.46 11.64
CA LEU A 37 1.34 0.35 12.77
C LEU A 37 2.84 0.17 13.04
N PRO A 38 3.38 -1.05 13.12
CA PRO A 38 4.82 -1.24 13.34
C PRO A 38 5.66 -0.66 12.19
N MET A 39 5.17 -0.78 10.95
CA MET A 39 5.83 -0.22 9.78
C MET A 39 5.90 1.31 9.86
N MET A 40 4.80 1.95 10.25
CA MET A 40 4.71 3.40 10.38
C MET A 40 5.53 3.92 11.55
N GLU A 41 5.55 3.20 12.67
CA GLU A 41 6.39 3.49 13.83
C GLU A 41 7.88 3.45 13.49
N GLN A 42 8.29 2.53 12.63
CA GLN A 42 9.68 2.45 12.14
C GLN A 42 9.98 3.49 11.05
N SER A 43 9.01 3.80 10.18
CA SER A 43 9.26 4.65 8.99
C SER A 43 9.19 6.14 9.28
N LEU A 44 8.33 6.59 10.20
CA LEU A 44 8.16 8.02 10.51
C LEU A 44 9.48 8.68 10.97
N PRO A 45 10.24 8.12 11.94
CA PRO A 45 11.51 8.70 12.35
C PRO A 45 12.54 8.75 11.22
N GLU A 46 12.55 7.77 10.33
CA GLU A 46 13.48 7.74 9.19
C GLU A 46 13.11 8.76 8.12
N MET A 47 11.81 9.01 7.90
CA MET A 47 11.35 10.12 7.05
C MET A 47 11.73 11.48 7.66
N GLU A 48 11.60 11.65 8.97
CA GLU A 48 12.03 12.88 9.66
C GLU A 48 13.55 13.09 9.55
N LYS A 49 14.36 12.04 9.75
CA LYS A 49 15.81 12.10 9.52
C LYS A 49 16.14 12.46 8.08
N THR A 50 15.45 11.85 7.11
CA THR A 50 15.64 12.16 5.68
C THR A 50 15.32 13.63 5.41
N ARG A 51 14.21 14.14 5.96
CA ARG A 51 13.82 15.55 5.84
C ARG A 51 14.88 16.48 6.42
N GLN A 52 15.40 16.18 7.61
CA GLN A 52 16.47 16.96 8.25
C GLN A 52 17.76 16.92 7.43
N CYS A 53 18.13 15.76 6.90
CA CYS A 53 19.29 15.58 6.03
C CYS A 53 19.18 16.46 4.77
N VAL A 54 18.04 16.37 4.06
CA VAL A 54 17.79 17.18 2.86
C VAL A 54 17.83 18.67 3.22
N GLN A 55 17.18 19.08 4.31
CA GLN A 55 17.17 20.48 4.73
C GLN A 55 18.59 21.02 5.01
N ALA A 56 19.48 20.17 5.54
CA ALA A 56 20.87 20.52 5.82
C ALA A 56 21.80 20.45 4.60
N SER A 57 21.35 19.84 3.48
CA SER A 57 22.16 19.66 2.28
C SER A 57 22.54 20.99 1.62
N LYS A 58 23.80 21.11 1.20
CA LYS A 58 24.35 22.33 0.57
C LYS A 58 24.80 22.12 -0.86
N ASN A 59 24.82 20.89 -1.33
CA ASN A 59 25.32 20.51 -2.66
C ASN A 59 24.72 19.16 -3.10
N SER A 60 25.03 18.75 -4.33
CA SER A 60 24.52 17.48 -4.89
C SER A 60 25.05 16.26 -4.14
N ALA A 61 26.29 16.27 -3.65
CA ALA A 61 26.83 15.13 -2.90
C ALA A 61 26.02 14.89 -1.61
N ASP A 62 25.77 15.94 -0.82
CA ASP A 62 24.95 15.86 0.40
C ASP A 62 23.54 15.35 0.09
N LEU A 63 22.89 15.89 -0.96
CA LEU A 63 21.53 15.54 -1.32
C LEU A 63 21.42 14.08 -1.80
N ASN A 64 22.39 13.61 -2.58
CA ASN A 64 22.45 12.22 -3.01
C ASN A 64 22.76 11.29 -1.85
N GLU A 65 23.61 11.67 -0.89
CA GLU A 65 23.83 10.89 0.33
C GLU A 65 22.53 10.72 1.14
N CYS A 66 21.74 11.80 1.31
CA CYS A 66 20.42 11.70 1.93
C CYS A 66 19.49 10.73 1.20
N ALA A 67 19.50 10.75 -0.13
CA ALA A 67 18.68 9.87 -0.97
C ALA A 67 19.14 8.39 -0.89
N GLU A 68 20.45 8.13 -0.85
CA GLU A 68 20.98 6.77 -0.66
C GLU A 68 20.59 6.21 0.71
N ASN A 69 20.69 7.02 1.77
CA ASN A 69 20.28 6.61 3.13
C ASN A 69 18.79 6.23 3.16
N MET A 70 17.92 7.03 2.56
CA MET A 70 16.49 6.73 2.46
C MET A 70 16.26 5.44 1.64
N ARG A 71 16.98 5.24 0.54
CA ARG A 71 16.86 4.03 -0.29
C ARG A 71 17.31 2.78 0.45
N ALA A 72 18.41 2.84 1.20
CA ALA A 72 18.89 1.74 2.02
C ALA A 72 17.86 1.35 3.08
N PHE A 73 17.23 2.34 3.73
CA PHE A 73 16.13 2.08 4.65
C PHE A 73 14.94 1.40 3.96
N GLN A 74 14.49 1.91 2.81
CA GLN A 74 13.39 1.29 2.05
C GLN A 74 13.71 -0.16 1.65
N GLN A 75 14.93 -0.44 1.21
CA GLN A 75 15.37 -1.80 0.87
C GLN A 75 15.31 -2.72 2.09
N LYS A 76 15.75 -2.25 3.27
CA LYS A 76 15.66 -3.02 4.51
C LYS A 76 14.22 -3.34 4.90
N MET A 77 13.33 -2.36 4.80
CA MET A 77 11.90 -2.54 5.08
C MET A 77 11.26 -3.55 4.11
N MET A 78 11.54 -3.43 2.81
CA MET A 78 11.02 -4.34 1.79
C MET A 78 11.57 -5.77 1.94
N ALA A 79 12.84 -5.93 2.32
CA ALA A 79 13.43 -7.22 2.59
C ALA A 79 12.78 -7.92 3.80
N GLY A 80 12.36 -7.14 4.81
CA GLY A 80 11.62 -7.63 5.98
C GLY A 80 10.18 -8.07 5.69
N MET A 81 9.59 -7.60 4.58
CA MET A 81 8.22 -7.94 4.15
C MET A 81 8.15 -9.12 3.18
N LYS A 82 9.21 -9.93 3.07
CA LYS A 82 9.25 -11.06 2.14
C LYS A 82 8.02 -11.96 2.37
N PRO A 83 7.24 -12.27 1.32
CA PRO A 83 6.08 -13.13 1.47
C PRO A 83 6.49 -14.45 2.12
N PRO A 84 5.63 -15.07 2.94
CA PRO A 84 5.95 -16.37 3.53
C PRO A 84 6.32 -17.36 2.41
N PRO A 85 7.29 -18.25 2.65
CA PRO A 85 7.64 -19.29 1.67
C PRO A 85 6.38 -20.10 1.33
N GLY A 86 5.89 -19.94 0.10
CA GLY A 86 4.61 -20.52 -0.36
C GLY A 86 3.62 -19.51 -0.95
N ALA A 87 3.82 -18.21 -0.75
CA ALA A 87 3.08 -17.18 -1.47
C ALA A 87 3.58 -17.08 -2.91
N ARG A 88 3.03 -17.93 -3.78
CA ARG A 88 3.10 -17.77 -5.23
C ARG A 88 2.51 -16.38 -5.53
N PRO A 89 3.20 -15.48 -6.25
CA PRO A 89 2.52 -14.28 -6.76
C PRO A 89 1.28 -14.76 -7.52
N PRO A 90 0.12 -14.07 -7.43
CA PRO A 90 -0.99 -14.42 -8.29
C PRO A 90 -0.43 -14.45 -9.71
N ALA A 91 -0.53 -15.62 -10.33
CA ALA A 91 -0.35 -15.74 -11.76
C ALA A 91 -1.49 -14.88 -12.34
N GLY A 92 -1.21 -13.59 -12.53
CA GLY A 92 -1.99 -12.75 -13.41
C GLY A 92 -1.95 -13.47 -14.75
N GLU A 93 -3.08 -14.04 -15.10
CA GLU A 93 -3.30 -14.77 -16.33
C GLU A 93 -2.76 -13.92 -17.47
N GLY A 94 -1.62 -14.36 -18.00
CA GLY A 94 -1.05 -13.79 -19.19
C GLY A 94 -2.10 -13.87 -20.27
N GLN A 95 -2.51 -12.71 -20.74
CA GLN A 95 -3.22 -12.58 -22.00
C GLN A 95 -2.39 -13.32 -23.07
N PRO A 96 -2.94 -14.36 -23.72
CA PRO A 96 -2.16 -15.17 -24.64
C PRO A 96 -1.88 -14.36 -25.91
N GLY A 97 -0.64 -13.93 -26.11
CA GLY A 97 -0.28 -13.19 -27.33
C GLY A 97 1.11 -12.54 -27.45
N ALA A 98 2.03 -12.66 -26.49
CA ALA A 98 3.36 -12.06 -26.65
C ALA A 98 4.46 -13.14 -26.87
N PRO A 99 4.99 -13.29 -28.10
CA PRO A 99 6.15 -14.16 -28.35
C PRO A 99 7.41 -13.51 -27.76
N GLY A 100 8.01 -14.14 -26.76
CA GLY A 100 9.27 -13.65 -26.19
C GLY A 100 9.62 -14.16 -24.79
N ALA A 101 9.41 -15.45 -24.52
CA ALA A 101 10.00 -16.09 -23.34
C ALA A 101 11.52 -16.15 -23.52
N GLY A 102 12.25 -15.25 -22.84
CA GLY A 102 13.72 -15.26 -22.85
C GLY A 102 14.43 -13.92 -22.63
N LYS A 103 13.72 -12.80 -22.42
CA LYS A 103 14.38 -11.55 -22.07
C LYS A 103 14.57 -11.48 -20.56
N ALA A 104 15.83 -11.60 -20.11
CA ALA A 104 16.25 -11.19 -18.79
C ALA A 104 15.58 -9.85 -18.45
N MET A 105 14.96 -9.75 -17.28
CA MET A 105 14.42 -8.47 -16.80
C MET A 105 15.54 -7.43 -16.92
N PRO A 106 15.29 -6.26 -17.54
CA PRO A 106 16.30 -5.22 -17.63
C PRO A 106 16.80 -4.90 -16.21
N PRO A 107 18.11 -4.66 -16.04
CA PRO A 107 18.63 -4.28 -14.73
C PRO A 107 17.86 -3.05 -14.23
N PRO A 108 17.66 -2.92 -12.90
CA PRO A 108 17.00 -1.75 -12.35
C PRO A 108 17.72 -0.48 -12.84
N PRO A 109 16.97 0.58 -13.21
CA PRO A 109 17.58 1.81 -13.67
C PRO A 109 18.58 2.30 -12.64
N LYS A 110 19.75 2.76 -13.10
CA LYS A 110 20.75 3.35 -12.21
C LYS A 110 20.12 4.54 -11.47
N PRO A 111 20.46 4.75 -10.19
CA PRO A 111 20.06 5.95 -9.46
C PRO A 111 20.38 7.19 -10.30
N GLN A 112 19.37 7.99 -10.61
CA GLN A 112 19.59 9.28 -11.25
C GLN A 112 20.17 10.20 -10.18
N GLU A 113 21.29 10.83 -10.48
CA GLU A 113 21.90 11.83 -9.61
C GLU A 113 20.95 13.02 -9.47
N ILE A 114 20.66 13.41 -8.24
CA ILE A 114 19.81 14.57 -7.96
C ILE A 114 20.69 15.81 -8.02
N GLU A 115 20.46 16.66 -9.02
CA GLU A 115 21.09 17.98 -9.06
C GLU A 115 20.58 18.85 -7.91
N TRP A 116 21.52 19.47 -7.19
CA TRP A 116 21.18 20.37 -6.10
C TRP A 116 20.84 21.77 -6.61
N SER A 117 19.74 22.30 -6.08
CA SER A 117 19.43 23.72 -6.05
C SER A 117 18.60 23.98 -4.78
N GLU A 118 18.60 25.22 -4.29
CA GLU A 118 17.78 25.59 -3.13
C GLU A 118 16.30 25.27 -3.37
N LYS A 119 15.80 25.58 -4.58
CA LYS A 119 14.44 25.23 -5.00
C LYS A 119 14.19 23.73 -4.92
N LYS A 120 15.10 22.89 -5.44
CA LYS A 120 14.93 21.43 -5.40
C LYS A 120 14.96 20.90 -3.97
N ARG A 121 15.88 21.40 -3.13
CA ARG A 121 15.93 21.08 -1.71
C ARG A 121 14.59 21.37 -1.04
N ASP A 122 14.05 22.58 -1.24
CA ASP A 122 12.82 23.02 -0.61
C ASP A 122 11.59 22.24 -1.11
N GLU A 123 11.54 21.92 -2.41
CA GLU A 123 10.51 21.03 -2.98
C GLU A 123 10.53 19.64 -2.34
N ILE A 124 11.72 19.05 -2.15
CA ILE A 124 11.87 17.74 -1.51
C ILE A 124 11.47 17.83 -0.04
N VAL A 125 11.92 18.84 0.70
CA VAL A 125 11.54 19.06 2.11
C VAL A 125 10.03 19.21 2.24
N GLN A 126 9.39 19.99 1.36
CA GLN A 126 7.94 20.16 1.37
C GLN A 126 7.20 18.84 1.08
N GLY A 127 7.69 18.05 0.12
CA GLY A 127 7.13 16.72 -0.16
C GLY A 127 7.25 15.78 1.04
N LEU A 128 8.39 15.81 1.75
CA LEU A 128 8.60 15.04 2.96
C LEU A 128 7.71 15.53 4.11
N ASP A 129 7.52 16.84 4.29
CA ASP A 129 6.63 17.41 5.30
C ASP A 129 5.18 16.95 5.10
N ILE A 130 4.69 16.98 3.86
CA ILE A 130 3.36 16.46 3.51
C ILE A 130 3.28 14.96 3.84
N SER A 131 4.28 14.18 3.44
CA SER A 131 4.31 12.73 3.65
C SER A 131 4.33 12.37 5.14
N ILE A 132 5.17 13.03 5.93
CA ILE A 132 5.26 12.85 7.39
C ILE A 132 3.94 13.21 8.05
N LYS A 133 3.31 14.32 7.64
CA LYS A 133 2.00 14.73 8.18
C LYS A 133 0.92 13.69 7.88
N GLN A 134 0.82 13.22 6.64
CA GLN A 134 -0.17 12.22 6.24
C GLN A 134 0.05 10.89 6.96
N ALA A 135 1.30 10.41 7.03
CA ALA A 135 1.64 9.19 7.74
C ALA A 135 1.37 9.31 9.26
N THR A 136 1.66 10.46 9.86
CA THR A 136 1.35 10.70 11.28
C THR A 136 -0.15 10.66 11.53
N ALA A 137 -0.94 11.30 10.67
CA ALA A 137 -2.40 11.30 10.79
C ALA A 137 -2.99 9.90 10.59
N MET A 138 -2.56 9.17 9.56
CA MET A 138 -2.97 7.78 9.32
C MET A 138 -2.62 6.88 10.52
N LYS A 139 -1.40 7.00 11.07
CA LYS A 139 -1.00 6.26 12.27
C LYS A 139 -1.93 6.59 13.44
N GLY A 140 -2.23 7.87 13.65
CA GLY A 140 -3.17 8.33 14.67
C GLY A 140 -4.57 7.74 14.50
N CYS A 141 -5.07 7.67 13.27
CA CYS A 141 -6.36 7.04 12.97
C CYS A 141 -6.35 5.53 13.24
N LEU A 142 -5.30 4.83 12.81
CA LEU A 142 -5.14 3.39 13.09
C LEU A 142 -5.03 3.11 14.59
N GLN A 143 -4.35 3.97 15.37
CA GLN A 143 -4.20 3.78 16.81
C GLN A 143 -5.49 4.09 17.59
N SER A 144 -6.25 5.10 17.17
CA SER A 144 -7.42 5.57 17.91
C SER A 144 -8.72 4.85 17.54
N SER A 145 -8.80 4.24 16.35
CA SER A 145 -10.02 3.61 15.86
C SER A 145 -10.14 2.16 16.32
N ASN A 146 -11.33 1.79 16.81
CA ASN A 146 -11.68 0.44 17.21
C ASN A 146 -12.67 -0.22 16.24
N THR A 147 -13.31 0.58 15.37
CA THR A 147 -14.21 0.08 14.33
C THR A 147 -13.87 0.68 12.97
N PRO A 148 -14.26 0.04 11.86
CA PRO A 148 -14.07 0.58 10.52
C PRO A 148 -14.69 1.98 10.33
N GLU A 149 -15.84 2.26 10.95
CA GLU A 149 -16.53 3.54 10.86
C GLU A 149 -15.76 4.65 11.59
N GLN A 150 -15.15 4.33 12.73
CA GLN A 150 -14.26 5.25 13.44
C GLN A 150 -13.01 5.56 12.60
N MET A 151 -12.47 4.54 11.93
CA MET A 151 -11.33 4.69 11.02
C MET A 151 -11.69 5.58 9.83
N ASP A 152 -12.80 5.29 9.15
CA ASP A 152 -13.28 6.07 8.01
C ASP A 152 -13.51 7.54 8.40
N SER A 153 -14.17 7.77 9.54
CA SER A 153 -14.42 9.13 10.06
C SER A 153 -13.13 9.86 10.40
N CYS A 154 -12.17 9.20 11.06
CA CYS A 154 -10.88 9.81 11.37
C CYS A 154 -10.11 10.18 10.09
N MET A 155 -10.12 9.29 9.10
CA MET A 155 -9.45 9.49 7.82
C MET A 155 -10.07 10.65 7.02
N GLU A 156 -11.40 10.77 7.01
CA GLU A 156 -12.10 11.91 6.41
C GLU A 156 -11.71 13.23 7.09
N GLN A 157 -11.72 13.27 8.43
CA GLN A 157 -11.31 14.44 9.22
C GLN A 157 -9.83 14.82 9.01
N ALA A 158 -8.96 13.83 8.82
CA ALA A 158 -7.56 14.03 8.50
C ALA A 158 -7.30 14.49 7.06
N GLY A 159 -8.34 14.56 6.21
CA GLY A 159 -8.20 14.85 4.79
C GLY A 159 -7.54 13.72 3.98
N LEU A 160 -7.57 12.49 4.51
CA LEU A 160 -7.02 11.28 3.91
C LEU A 160 -8.09 10.35 3.32
N GLY A 161 -9.37 10.66 3.56
CA GLY A 161 -10.49 9.92 3.01
C GLY A 161 -10.65 10.10 1.49
N PRO A 162 -11.40 9.22 0.82
CA PRO A 162 -11.72 9.38 -0.59
C PRO A 162 -12.38 10.74 -0.82
N LYS A 163 -11.91 11.50 -1.82
CA LYS A 163 -12.61 12.71 -2.28
C LYS A 163 -14.00 12.28 -2.73
N ARG A 164 -15.05 12.71 -2.03
CA ARG A 164 -16.41 12.51 -2.54
C ARG A 164 -16.51 13.21 -3.89
N PRO A 165 -17.02 12.54 -4.93
CA PRO A 165 -17.44 13.27 -6.12
C PRO A 165 -18.56 14.24 -5.70
N GLU A 166 -18.42 15.49 -6.12
CA GLU A 166 -19.47 16.53 -6.03
C GLU A 166 -20.63 16.21 -6.98
#